data_AF-A0A1R1A2C7-F1
#
_entry.id   AF-A0A1R1A2C7-F1
#
_cell.length_a   1.000
_cell.length_b   1.000
_cell.length_c   1.000
_cell.angle_alpha   90.00
_cell.angle_beta   90.00
_cell.angle_gamma   90.00
#
_symmetry.space_group_name_H-M   'P 1'
#
loop_
_entity.id
_entity.type
_entity.pdbx_description
1 polymer ?
#
loop_
_entity_poly.entity_id
_entity_poly.type
_entity_poly.pdbx_seq_one_letter_code
_entity_poly.pdbx_strand_id
1 'polypeptide(L)'
;MLSYLASETSEAYLKKMKKMYAIDVNQLGALEWVLVIAGTFATIVSTIALVYWLYKIILFLWQVKLAKANLNDSIFWKRMGIALVIIMLFVTSGMFAILEGIFNVLGKMGWTM
;
A
#
# COMPACT_ATOMS: atom_id res chain seq x y z
N MET A 1 -48.52 -22.73 -12.66
CA MET A 1 -47.43 -23.73 -12.62
C MET A 1 -46.11 -23.16 -13.14
N LEU A 2 -46.09 -22.43 -14.26
CA LEU A 2 -44.89 -21.75 -14.79
C LEU A 2 -44.37 -20.59 -13.91
N SER A 3 -45.24 -19.91 -13.14
CA SER A 3 -44.84 -18.82 -12.23
C SER A 3 -44.06 -19.28 -10.99
N TYR A 4 -44.28 -20.51 -10.53
CA TYR A 4 -43.59 -21.08 -9.36
C TYR A 4 -42.14 -21.50 -9.67
N LEU A 5 -41.86 -21.92 -10.90
CA LEU A 5 -40.50 -22.26 -11.33
C LEU A 5 -39.62 -21.02 -11.51
N ALA A 6 -40.22 -19.89 -11.86
CA ALA A 6 -39.53 -18.60 -11.96
C ALA A 6 -39.15 -18.03 -10.57
N SER A 7 -40.01 -18.21 -9.56
CA SER A 7 -39.70 -17.77 -8.20
C SER A 7 -38.57 -18.58 -7.57
N GLU A 8 -38.58 -19.91 -7.67
CA GLU A 8 -37.51 -20.75 -7.12
C GLU A 8 -36.13 -20.47 -7.76
N THR A 9 -36.11 -20.25 -9.07
CA THR A 9 -34.87 -19.88 -9.77
C THR A 9 -34.39 -18.50 -9.33
N SER A 10 -35.28 -17.50 -9.26
CA SER A 10 -34.92 -16.14 -8.82
C SER A 10 -34.37 -16.11 -7.39
N GLU A 11 -34.97 -16.86 -6.46
CA GLU A 11 -34.47 -16.96 -5.08
C GLU A 11 -33.13 -17.69 -5.02
N ALA A 12 -32.94 -18.74 -5.83
CA ALA A 12 -31.67 -19.44 -5.95
C ALA A 12 -30.57 -18.52 -6.51
N TYR A 13 -30.89 -17.67 -7.50
CA TYR A 13 -29.96 -16.66 -8.03
C TYR A 13 -29.63 -15.60 -7.00
N LEU A 14 -30.61 -15.08 -6.26
CA LEU A 14 -30.39 -14.11 -5.18
C LEU A 14 -29.53 -14.71 -4.06
N LYS A 15 -29.73 -15.98 -3.70
CA LYS A 15 -28.94 -16.68 -2.68
C LYS A 15 -27.49 -16.93 -3.15
N LYS A 16 -27.28 -17.15 -4.45
CA LYS A 16 -25.96 -17.33 -5.07
C LYS A 16 -25.19 -16.00 -5.15
N MET A 17 -25.88 -14.91 -5.51
CA MET A 17 -25.35 -13.54 -5.47
C MET A 17 -24.98 -13.14 -4.03
N LYS A 18 -25.84 -13.44 -3.05
CA LYS A 18 -25.60 -13.15 -1.63
C LYS A 18 -24.44 -13.96 -1.05
N LYS A 19 -24.18 -15.18 -1.56
CA LYS A 19 -23.01 -15.99 -1.21
C LYS A 19 -21.72 -15.55 -1.89
N MET A 20 -21.75 -15.00 -3.10
CA MET A 20 -20.56 -14.39 -3.72
C MET A 20 -20.17 -13.08 -3.04
N TYR A 21 -21.15 -12.30 -2.57
CA TYR A 21 -20.93 -11.02 -1.87
C TYR A 21 -20.76 -11.13 -0.35
N ALA A 22 -21.06 -12.29 0.24
CA ALA A 22 -20.71 -12.59 1.62
C ALA A 22 -19.20 -12.83 1.69
N ILE A 23 -18.43 -11.76 1.55
CA ILE A 23 -17.03 -11.73 1.91
C ILE A 23 -16.99 -12.13 3.38
N ASP A 24 -16.35 -13.26 3.65
CA ASP A 24 -16.27 -13.85 4.98
C ASP A 24 -15.61 -12.82 5.91
N VAL A 25 -16.39 -12.23 6.81
CA VAL A 25 -15.96 -11.17 7.74
C VAL A 25 -14.75 -11.59 8.59
N ASN A 26 -14.55 -12.90 8.76
CA ASN A 26 -13.40 -13.46 9.46
C ASN A 26 -12.11 -13.38 8.61
N GLN A 27 -12.21 -13.48 7.28
CA GLN A 27 -11.08 -13.30 6.37
C GLN A 27 -10.73 -11.81 6.18
N LEU A 28 -11.73 -10.93 6.21
CA LEU A 28 -11.52 -9.47 6.25
C LEU A 28 -10.71 -9.05 7.48
N GLY A 29 -11.03 -9.58 8.67
CA GLY A 29 -10.29 -9.26 9.89
C GLY A 29 -8.83 -9.72 9.87
N ALA A 30 -8.54 -10.90 9.31
CA ALA A 30 -7.17 -11.39 9.14
C ALA A 30 -6.39 -10.58 8.08
N LEU A 31 -7.05 -10.21 6.98
CA LEU A 31 -6.46 -9.40 5.92
C LEU A 31 -6.15 -7.97 6.40
N GLU A 32 -7.05 -7.37 7.19
CA GLU A 32 -6.82 -6.09 7.86
C GLU A 32 -5.59 -6.13 8.77
N TRP A 33 -5.47 -7.16 9.62
CA TRP A 33 -4.32 -7.30 10.52
C TRP A 33 -3.00 -7.47 9.75
N VAL A 34 -3.02 -8.27 8.67
CA VAL A 34 -1.85 -8.44 7.79
C VAL A 34 -1.49 -7.13 7.09
N LEU A 35 -2.47 -6.38 6.60
CA LEU A 35 -2.26 -5.05 5.98
C LEU A 35 -1.70 -4.04 6.98
N VAL A 36 -2.19 -4.02 8.22
CA VAL A 36 -1.69 -3.12 9.27
C VAL A 36 -0.25 -3.44 9.64
N ILE A 37 0.09 -4.72 9.83
CA ILE A 37 1.47 -5.14 10.08
C ILE A 37 2.35 -4.79 8.89
N ALA A 38 1.95 -5.19 7.68
CA ALA A 38 2.72 -4.96 6.47
C ALA A 38 2.95 -3.46 6.21
N GLY A 39 1.93 -2.63 6.40
CA GLY A 39 2.01 -1.18 6.29
C GLY A 39 2.95 -0.56 7.31
N THR A 40 2.91 -1.03 8.56
CA THR A 40 3.81 -0.54 9.62
C THR A 40 5.27 -0.90 9.31
N PHE A 41 5.54 -2.15 8.93
CA PHE A 41 6.88 -2.58 8.53
C PHE A 41 7.37 -1.84 7.29
N ALA A 42 6.52 -1.68 6.26
CA ALA A 42 6.86 -0.93 5.07
C ALA A 42 7.22 0.54 5.39
N THR A 43 6.50 1.16 6.31
CA THR A 43 6.75 2.55 6.73
C THR A 43 8.10 2.68 7.45
N ILE A 44 8.43 1.77 8.37
CA ILE A 44 9.72 1.77 9.08
C ILE A 44 10.87 1.55 8.09
N VAL A 45 10.76 0.55 7.22
CA VAL A 45 11.79 0.23 6.22
C VAL A 45 11.98 1.40 5.26
N SER A 46 10.89 1.99 4.77
CA SER A 46 10.92 3.16 3.88
C SER A 46 11.59 4.36 4.55
N THR A 47 11.30 4.60 5.83
CA THR A 47 11.91 5.70 6.60
C THR A 47 13.42 5.51 6.73
N ILE A 48 13.87 4.31 7.10
CA ILE A 48 15.30 3.98 7.20
C ILE A 48 15.98 4.12 5.83
N ALA A 49 15.34 3.64 4.76
CA ALA A 49 15.85 3.76 3.40
C ALA A 49 16.00 5.23 2.97
N LEU A 50 15.05 6.11 3.32
CA LEU A 50 15.12 7.55 3.06
C LEU A 50 16.29 8.22 3.80
N VAL A 51 16.46 7.89 5.09
CA VAL A 51 17.58 8.40 5.90
C VAL A 51 18.91 7.94 5.34
N TYR A 52 19.03 6.66 4.98
CA TYR A 52 20.24 6.11 4.37
C TYR A 52 20.55 6.77 3.01
N TRP A 53 19.52 7.00 2.20
CA TRP A 53 19.64 7.68 0.90
C TRP A 53 20.16 9.11 1.08
N LEU A 54 19.60 9.88 2.03
CA LEU A 54 20.07 11.22 2.36
C LEU A 54 21.53 11.21 2.83
N TYR A 55 21.88 10.29 3.73
CA TYR A 55 23.24 10.13 4.20
C TYR A 55 24.22 9.87 3.03
N LYS A 56 23.84 8.99 2.09
CA LYS A 56 24.63 8.71 0.88
C LYS A 56 24.85 9.95 0.00
N ILE A 57 23.84 10.81 -0.16
CA ILE A 57 23.99 12.07 -0.91
C ILE A 57 24.99 12.99 -0.20
N ILE A 58 24.85 13.18 1.11
CA ILE A 58 25.74 14.06 1.87
C ILE A 58 27.19 13.56 1.79
N LEU A 59 27.40 12.25 1.90
CA LEU A 59 28.71 11.63 1.77
C LEU A 59 29.30 11.85 0.37
N PHE A 60 28.48 11.72 -0.68
CA PHE A 60 28.92 12.01 -2.05
C PHE A 60 29.30 13.48 -2.24
N LEU A 61 28.48 14.41 -1.74
CA LEU A 61 28.78 15.85 -1.78
C LEU A 61 30.10 16.17 -1.04
N TRP A 62 30.38 15.47 0.07
CA TRP A 62 31.66 15.61 0.76
C TRP A 62 32.84 15.06 -0.07
N GLN A 63 32.68 13.90 -0.72
CA GLN A 63 33.72 13.36 -1.62
C GLN A 63 34.00 14.28 -2.81
N VAL A 64 32.96 14.93 -3.35
CA VAL A 64 33.09 15.97 -4.37
C VAL A 64 33.87 17.18 -3.85
N LYS A 65 33.57 17.66 -2.64
CA LYS A 65 34.33 18.76 -2.00
C LYS A 65 35.81 18.43 -1.84
N LEU A 66 36.13 17.15 -1.62
CA LEU A 66 37.51 16.65 -1.53
C LEU A 66 38.15 16.36 -2.90
N ALA A 67 37.48 16.73 -4.01
CA ALA A 67 37.87 16.43 -5.39
C ALA A 67 38.10 14.93 -5.67
N LYS A 68 37.58 14.04 -4.81
CA LYS A 68 37.67 12.58 -4.96
C LYS A 68 36.56 12.02 -5.85
N ALA A 69 35.52 12.81 -6.09
CA ALA A 69 34.38 12.46 -6.92
C ALA A 69 33.99 13.64 -7.82
N ASN A 70 33.34 13.35 -8.94
CA ASN A 70 32.95 14.34 -9.92
C ASN A 70 31.43 14.51 -9.93
N LEU A 71 30.93 15.74 -9.89
CA LEU A 71 29.48 16.02 -9.88
C LEU A 71 28.79 15.55 -11.15
N ASN A 72 29.55 15.44 -12.25
CA ASN A 72 29.05 15.03 -13.55
C ASN A 72 28.97 13.50 -13.72
N ASP A 73 29.13 12.72 -12.64
CA ASP A 73 28.95 11.27 -12.69
C ASP A 73 27.46 10.91 -12.87
N SER A 74 27.04 10.78 -14.13
CA SER A 74 25.66 10.42 -14.47
C SER A 74 25.24 9.05 -13.95
N ILE A 75 26.18 8.13 -13.71
CA ILE A 75 25.88 6.78 -13.21
C ILE A 75 25.48 6.88 -11.73
N PHE A 76 26.19 7.70 -10.95
CA PHE A 76 25.83 7.99 -9.57
C PHE A 76 24.42 8.58 -9.47
N TRP A 77 24.14 9.64 -10.25
CA TRP A 77 22.83 10.29 -10.24
C TRP A 77 21.70 9.38 -10.72
N LYS A 78 21.94 8.53 -11.73
CA LYS A 78 20.96 7.51 -12.16
C LYS A 78 20.65 6.51 -11.04
N ARG A 79 21.67 5.99 -10.35
CA ARG A 79 21.47 5.06 -9.22
C ARG A 79 20.72 5.72 -8.07
N MET A 80 21.05 6.98 -7.75
CA MET A 80 20.35 7.72 -6.70
C MET A 80 18.92 8.08 -7.08
N GLY A 81 18.68 8.43 -8.35
CA GLY A 81 17.33 8.67 -8.87
C GLY A 81 16.46 7.41 -8.81
N ILE A 82 16.98 6.27 -9.24
CA ILE A 82 16.27 4.98 -9.16
C ILE A 82 15.95 4.62 -7.70
N ALA A 83 16.93 4.78 -6.80
CA ALA A 83 16.71 4.52 -5.38
C ALA A 83 15.60 5.42 -4.80
N LEU A 84 15.56 6.70 -5.19
CA LEU A 84 14.51 7.63 -4.75
C LEU A 84 13.13 7.21 -5.28
N VAL A 85 13.03 6.79 -6.55
CA VAL A 85 11.76 6.30 -7.13
C VAL A 85 11.24 5.09 -6.35
N ILE A 86 12.12 4.13 -6.01
CA ILE A 86 11.74 2.96 -5.22
C ILE A 86 11.21 3.40 -3.86
N ILE A 87 11.92 4.29 -3.16
CA ILE A 87 11.46 4.75 -1.83
C ILE A 87 10.12 5.48 -1.95
N MET A 88 9.93 6.32 -2.96
CA MET A 88 8.66 7.02 -3.20
C MET A 88 7.49 6.07 -3.46
N LEU A 89 7.72 4.94 -4.15
CA LEU A 89 6.68 3.91 -4.31
C LEU A 89 6.26 3.32 -2.96
N PHE A 90 7.21 3.03 -2.07
CA PHE A 90 6.90 2.52 -0.73
C PHE A 90 6.21 3.54 0.17
N VAL A 91 6.58 4.81 0.08
CA VAL A 91 5.89 5.91 0.81
C VAL A 91 4.46 6.06 0.30
N THR A 92 4.26 6.01 -1.02
CA THR A 92 2.95 6.14 -1.64
C THR A 92 2.05 4.95 -1.26
N SER A 93 2.58 3.72 -1.25
CA SER A 93 1.84 2.55 -0.75
C SER A 93 1.48 2.67 0.74
N GLY A 94 2.37 3.24 1.55
CA GLY A 94 2.08 3.53 2.96
C GLY A 94 0.93 4.53 3.12
N MET A 95 0.86 5.55 2.27
CA MET A 95 -0.25 6.51 2.25
C MET A 95 -1.61 5.85 1.93
N PHE A 96 -1.64 4.94 0.95
CA PHE A 96 -2.86 4.17 0.66
C PHE A 96 -3.29 3.29 1.83
N ALA A 97 -2.34 2.64 2.53
CA ALA A 97 -2.64 1.84 3.72
C ALA A 97 -3.20 2.69 4.88
N ILE A 98 -2.69 3.92 5.06
CA ILE A 98 -3.23 4.87 6.04
C ILE A 98 -4.67 5.28 5.67
N LEU A 99 -4.93 5.56 4.38
CA LEU A 99 -6.27 5.87 3.90
C LEU A 99 -7.24 4.72 4.13
N GLU A 100 -6.86 3.47 3.82
CA GLU A 100 -7.67 2.28 4.14
C GLU A 100 -7.95 2.18 5.64
N GLY A 101 -6.94 2.41 6.49
CA GLY A 101 -7.11 2.45 7.94
C GLY A 101 -8.12 3.50 8.39
N ILE A 102 -8.07 4.71 7.82
CA ILE A 102 -9.01 5.79 8.10
C ILE A 102 -10.42 5.43 7.61
N PHE A 103 -10.57 4.88 6.41
CA PHE A 103 -11.86 4.45 5.86
C PHE A 103 -12.50 3.34 6.71
N ASN A 104 -11.72 2.39 7.21
CA ASN A 104 -12.22 1.35 8.12
C ASN A 104 -12.69 1.91 9.46
N VAL A 105 -11.99 2.90 10.01
CA VAL A 105 -12.41 3.58 11.25
C VAL A 105 -13.69 4.40 11.01
N LEU A 106 -13.78 5.10 9.89
CA LEU A 106 -14.98 5.85 9.47
C LEU A 106 -16.19 4.93 9.23
N GLY A 107 -15.97 3.76 8.63
CA GLY A 107 -16.99 2.72 8.47
C GLY A 107 -17.48 2.19 9.82
N LYS A 108 -16.58 1.92 10.77
CA LYS A 108 -16.93 1.51 12.15
C LYS A 108 -17.69 2.58 12.93
N MET A 109 -17.50 3.86 12.62
CA MET A 109 -18.24 4.98 13.21
C MET A 109 -19.61 5.25 12.52
N GLY A 110 -20.00 4.43 11.55
CA GLY A 110 -21.32 4.52 10.91
C GLY A 110 -21.46 5.62 9.86
N TRP A 111 -20.36 6.19 9.36
CA TRP A 111 -20.39 7.30 8.41
C TRP A 111 -20.53 6.85 6.94
N THR A 112 -20.53 5.55 6.65
CA THR A 112 -20.90 5.03 5.32
C THR A 112 -22.10 4.11 5.45
N MET A 113 -23.24 4.57 4.95
CA MET A 113 -24.38 3.72 4.55
C MET A 113 -24.04 3.03 3.23
#